data_AF-A0A848ZH62-F1
#
_entry.id   AF-A0A848ZH62-F1
#
_cell.length_a   1.000
_cell.length_b   1.000
_cell.length_c   1.000
_cell.angle_alpha   90.00
_cell.angle_beta   90.00
_cell.angle_gamma   90.00
#
_symmetry.space_group_name_H-M   'P 1'
#
loop_
_entity.id
_entity.type
_entity.pdbx_description
1 polymer ?
#
loop_
_entity_poly.entity_id
_entity_poly.type
_entity_poly.pdbx_seq_one_letter_code
_entity_poly.pdbx_strand_id
1 'polypeptide(L)' 'MRGKKTTGVVLFGVGAVILILAIVADPIRIGGSPGFGWKQILGALVGAVLTVVGLAVGYKK' A
#
# COMPACT_ATOMS: atom_id res chain seq x y z
N MET A 1 13.81 -21.97 2.10
CA MET A 1 14.12 -20.51 2.16
C MET A 1 13.52 -19.69 0.98
N ARG A 2 12.75 -20.28 0.06
CA ARG A 2 12.21 -19.58 -1.14
C ARG A 2 10.89 -18.81 -0.89
N GLY A 3 10.07 -19.27 0.06
CA GLY A 3 8.73 -18.70 0.30
C GLY A 3 8.71 -17.28 0.86
N LYS A 4 9.57 -16.95 1.84
CA LYS A 4 9.58 -15.63 2.50
C LYS A 4 9.89 -14.49 1.54
N LYS A 5 10.78 -14.73 0.57
CA LYS A 5 11.16 -13.75 -0.45
C LYS A 5 9.99 -13.43 -1.38
N THR A 6 9.29 -14.47 -1.86
CA THR A 6 8.09 -14.29 -2.70
C THR A 6 6.97 -13.60 -1.92
N THR A 7 6.72 -13.99 -0.67
CA THR A 7 5.72 -13.34 0.19
C THR A 7 6.05 -11.85 0.42
N GLY A 8 7.31 -11.52 0.68
CA GLY A 8 7.76 -10.13 0.85
C GLY A 8 7.54 -9.28 -0.40
N VAL A 9 7.89 -9.80 -1.58
CA VAL A 9 7.68 -9.11 -2.87
C VAL A 9 6.19 -8.88 -3.15
N VAL A 10 5.33 -9.88 -2.89
CA VAL A 10 3.88 -9.75 -3.06
C VAL A 10 3.31 -8.71 -2.11
N LEU A 11 3.67 -8.76 -0.82
CA LEU A 11 3.22 -7.78 0.18
C LEU A 11 3.65 -6.36 -0.18
N PHE A 12 4.89 -6.20 -0.63
CA PHE A 12 5.42 -4.91 -1.06
C PHE A 12 4.64 -4.38 -2.27
N GLY A 13 4.43 -5.21 -3.30
CA GLY A 13 3.70 -4.81 -4.50
C GLY A 13 2.25 -4.42 -4.23
N VAL A 14 1.54 -5.25 -3.46
CA VAL A 14 0.14 -4.96 -3.08
C VAL A 14 0.05 -3.70 -2.23
N GLY A 15 0.93 -3.56 -1.22
CA GLY A 15 0.99 -2.38 -0.36
C GLY A 15 1.23 -1.10 -1.16
N ALA A 16 2.19 -1.13 -2.09
CA ALA A 16 2.54 0.02 -2.90
C ALA A 16 1.36 0.47 -3.80
N VAL A 17 0.68 -0.49 -4.43
CA VAL A 17 -0.51 -0.20 -5.26
C VAL A 17 -1.62 0.44 -4.42
N ILE A 18 -1.93 -0.12 -3.24
CA ILE A 18 -2.96 0.43 -2.35
C ILE A 18 -2.60 1.86 -1.93
N LEU A 19 -1.34 2.09 -1.54
CA LEU A 19 -0.85 3.40 -1.11
C LEU A 19 -0.99 4.44 -2.23
N ILE A 20 -0.55 4.08 -3.45
CA ILE A 20 -0.66 4.97 -4.61
C ILE A 20 -2.12 5.30 -4.87
N LEU A 21 -3.00 4.28 -4.94
CA LEU A 21 -4.43 4.48 -5.19
C LEU A 21 -5.09 5.39 -4.14
N ALA A 22 -4.71 5.25 -2.87
CA ALA A 22 -5.22 6.12 -1.80
C ALA A 22 -4.78 7.59 -1.99
N ILE A 23 -3.52 7.82 -2.38
CA ILE A 23 -2.97 9.16 -2.63
C ILE A 23 -3.61 9.79 -3.88
N VAL A 24 -3.77 9.02 -4.96
CA VAL A 24 -4.29 9.55 -6.23
C VAL A 24 -5.81 9.57 -6.32
N ALA A 25 -6.55 9.05 -5.34
CA ALA A 25 -8.01 8.95 -5.37
C ALA A 25 -8.69 10.32 -5.60
N ASP A 26 -8.17 11.40 -5.02
CA ASP A 26 -8.70 12.75 -5.22
C ASP A 26 -8.51 13.26 -6.67
N PRO A 27 -7.30 13.26 -7.25
CA PRO A 27 -7.09 13.61 -8.67
C PRO A 27 -7.98 12.83 -9.65
N ILE A 28 -8.24 11.55 -9.37
CA ILE A 28 -9.09 10.70 -10.21
C ILE A 28 -10.59 10.76 -9.82
N ARG A 29 -10.95 11.69 -8.92
CA ARG A 29 -12.33 11.98 -8.47
C ARG A 29 -13.07 10.77 -7.88
N ILE A 30 -12.34 9.87 -7.23
CA ILE A 30 -12.88 8.75 -6.48
C ILE A 30 -13.17 9.20 -5.05
N GLY A 31 -14.40 8.99 -4.57
CA GLY A 31 -14.75 9.24 -3.16
C GLY A 31 -15.83 10.29 -2.93
N GLY A 32 -16.29 11.00 -3.98
CA GLY A 32 -17.49 11.83 -3.98
C GLY A 32 -17.44 13.11 -3.14
N SER A 33 -16.38 13.33 -2.36
CA SER A 33 -16.15 14.53 -1.55
C SER A 33 -14.77 15.10 -1.87
N PRO A 34 -14.60 16.43 -1.96
CA PRO A 34 -13.29 17.05 -2.11
C PRO A 34 -12.39 16.79 -0.89
N GLY A 35 -11.11 16.53 -1.16
CA GLY A 35 -10.05 16.48 -0.15
C GLY A 35 -9.81 15.09 0.42
N PHE A 36 -8.70 14.97 1.16
CA PHE A 36 -8.20 13.69 1.62
C PHE A 36 -9.10 13.07 2.70
N GLY A 37 -10.05 12.22 2.26
CA GLY A 37 -11.10 11.67 3.11
C GLY A 37 -10.60 10.57 4.05
N TRP A 38 -11.40 10.26 5.08
CA TRP A 38 -11.07 9.21 6.06
C TRP A 38 -10.75 7.85 5.42
N LYS A 39 -11.37 7.54 4.27
CA LYS A 39 -11.13 6.32 3.48
C LYS A 39 -9.75 6.32 2.84
N GLN A 40 -9.30 7.46 2.32
CA GLN A 40 -7.95 7.61 1.77
C GLN A 40 -6.90 7.55 2.86
N ILE A 41 -7.16 8.13 4.04
CA ILE A 41 -6.26 8.03 5.20
C ILE A 41 -6.06 6.57 5.59
N LEU A 42 -7.16 5.81 5.73
CA LEU A 42 -7.09 4.39 6.05
C LEU A 42 -6.37 3.58 4.96
N GLY A 43 -6.71 3.82 3.70
CA GLY A 43 -6.06 3.18 2.55
C GLY A 43 -4.56 3.47 2.51
N ALA A 44 -4.15 4.72 2.74
CA ALA A 44 -2.76 5.12 2.76
C ALA A 44 -2.00 4.49 3.94
N LEU A 45 -2.59 4.46 5.14
CA LEU A 45 -1.97 3.80 6.29
C LEU A 45 -1.76 2.30 6.06
N VAL A 46 -2.80 1.60 5.59
CA VAL A 46 -2.72 0.16 5.30
C VAL A 46 -1.71 -0.11 4.18
N GLY A 47 -1.75 0.66 3.09
CA GLY A 47 -0.80 0.54 1.99
C GLY A 47 0.64 0.78 2.43
N ALA A 48 0.89 1.82 3.24
CA ALA A 48 2.21 2.12 3.77
C ALA A 48 2.75 1.00 4.66
N VAL A 49 1.94 0.47 5.59
CA VAL A 49 2.34 -0.63 6.47
C VAL A 49 2.66 -1.88 5.65
N LEU A 50 1.81 -2.27 4.70
CA LEU A 50 2.06 -3.43 3.83
C LEU A 50 3.33 -3.27 2.99
N THR A 51 3.57 -2.06 2.49
CA THR A 51 4.79 -1.75 1.73
C THR A 51 6.04 -1.95 2.59
N VAL A 52 6.07 -1.37 3.78
CA VAL A 52 7.22 -1.45 4.70
C VAL A 52 7.43 -2.88 5.19
N VAL A 53 6.36 -3.59 5.57
CA VAL A 53 6.43 -4.99 6.01
C VAL A 53 6.90 -5.89 4.88
N GLY A 54 6.37 -5.72 3.66
CA GLY A 54 6.79 -6.47 2.48
C GLY A 54 8.27 -6.28 2.16
N LEU A 55 8.75 -5.04 2.23
CA LEU A 55 10.18 -4.70 2.14
C LEU A 55 11.00 -5.45 3.20
N ALA A 56 10.61 -5.34 4.47
CA ALA A 56 11.33 -5.96 5.58
C ALA A 56 11.38 -7.51 5.48
N VAL A 57 10.27 -8.12 5.10
CA VAL A 57 10.17 -9.58 4.92
C VAL A 57 10.93 -10.05 3.67
N GLY A 58 10.87 -9.28 2.58
CA GLY A 58 11.54 -9.58 1.32
C GLY A 58 13.06 -9.39 1.38
N TYR A 59 13.55 -8.44 2.18
CA TYR A 59 14.97 -8.16 2.38
C TYR A 59 15.65 -9.01 3.45
N LYS A 60 14.92 -9.67 4.35
CA LYS A 60 15.53 -10.64 5.29
C LYS A 60 16.16 -11.78 4.49
N LYS A 61 17.49 -11.69 4.34
CA LYS A 61 18.37 -12.67 3.70
C LYS A 61 18.51 -13.91 4.56
#